data_AF-A0A4U7D8G9-F1
#
_entry.id   AF-A0A4U7D8G9-F1
#
_cell.length_a   1.000
_cell.length_b   1.000
_cell.length_c   1.000
_cell.angle_alpha   90.00
_cell.angle_beta   90.00
_cell.angle_gamma   90.00
#
_symmetry.space_group_name_H-M   'P 1'
#
loop_
_entity.id
_entity.type
_entity.pdbx_description
1 polymer ?
#
loop_
_entity_poly.entity_id
_entity_poly.type
_entity_poly.pdbx_seq_one_letter_code
_entity_poly.pdbx_strand_id
1 'polypeptide(L)' 'MDGLGVSESIERKMVAAVGIQFLVTVGIFLAQFVLSGTVAYVVSGALFLGSVVAIYNTLLIVRRDLVGPIRALERQAEA' A
#
# COMPACT_ATOMS: atom_id res chain seq x y z
N MET A 1 16.07 -17.92 -16.34
CA MET A 1 14.67 -17.52 -16.54
C MET A 1 14.40 -16.41 -15.54
N ASP A 2 14.37 -15.19 -16.05
CA ASP A 2 14.77 -13.99 -15.35
C ASP A 2 13.81 -13.56 -14.24
N GLY A 3 14.37 -13.31 -13.05
CA GLY A 3 13.70 -12.63 -11.94
C GLY A 3 13.23 -11.20 -12.25
N LEU A 4 13.49 -10.71 -13.46
CA LEU A 4 13.08 -9.39 -13.96
C LEU A 4 11.55 -9.26 -14.08
N GLY A 5 10.84 -10.31 -14.50
CA GLY A 5 9.37 -10.26 -14.60
C GLY A 5 8.65 -10.22 -13.24
N VAL A 6 9.29 -10.73 -12.19
CA VAL A 6 8.79 -10.66 -10.81
C VAL A 6 9.02 -9.26 -10.24
N SER A 7 10.20 -8.69 -10.42
CA SER A 7 10.52 -7.33 -9.97
C SER A 7 9.60 -6.27 -10.59
N GLU A 8 9.32 -6.35 -11.89
CA GLU A 8 8.44 -5.40 -12.57
C GLU A 8 6.97 -5.52 -12.10
N SER A 9 6.53 -6.74 -11.77
CA SER A 9 5.21 -6.98 -11.16
C SER A 9 5.13 -6.43 -9.73
N ILE A 10 6.20 -6.55 -8.94
CA ILE A 10 6.24 -6.02 -7.57
C ILE A 10 6.23 -4.50 -7.57
N GLU A 11 7.04 -3.88 -8.43
CA GLU A 11 7.10 -2.43 -8.57
C GLU A 11 5.73 -1.86 -8.93
N ARG A 12 5.04 -2.46 -9.92
CA ARG A 12 3.71 -2.02 -10.35
C ARG A 12 2.66 -2.16 -9.24
N LYS A 13 2.71 -3.25 -8.47
CA LYS A 13 1.81 -3.45 -7.30
C LYS A 13 2.10 -2.44 -6.19
N MET A 14 3.37 -2.18 -5.89
CA MET A 14 3.75 -1.16 -4.90
C MET A 14 3.31 0.24 -5.34
N VAL A 15 3.60 0.64 -6.58
CA VAL A 15 3.23 1.96 -7.10
C VAL A 15 1.71 2.16 -7.08
N ALA A 16 0.93 1.13 -7.44
CA ALA A 16 -0.52 1.19 -7.35
C ALA A 16 -1.00 1.38 -5.90
N ALA A 17 -0.45 0.61 -4.96
CA ALA A 17 -0.85 0.68 -3.56
C ALA A 17 -0.46 2.03 -2.90
N VAL A 18 0.77 2.49 -3.14
CA VAL A 18 1.26 3.80 -2.67
C VAL A 18 0.46 4.94 -3.30
N GLY A 19 0.13 4.84 -4.59
CA GLY A 19 -0.70 5.82 -5.29
C GLY A 19 -2.09 5.95 -4.67
N ILE A 20 -2.75 4.83 -4.34
CA ILE A 20 -4.04 4.83 -3.66
C ILE A 20 -3.92 5.48 -2.27
N GLN A 21 -2.90 5.13 -1.49
CA GLN A 21 -2.69 5.67 -0.16
C GLN A 21 -2.43 7.19 -0.17
N PHE A 22 -1.69 7.67 -1.17
CA PHE A 22 -1.46 9.10 -1.40
C PHE A 22 -2.76 9.82 -1.76
N LEU A 23 -3.55 9.27 -2.70
CA LEU A 23 -4.82 9.85 -3.12
C LEU A 23 -5.83 9.93 -1.96
N VAL A 24 -5.90 8.92 -1.11
CA VAL A 24 -6.74 8.94 0.10
C VAL A 24 -6.31 10.08 1.04
N THR A 25 -5.00 10.26 1.23
CA THR A 25 -4.46 11.35 2.08
C THR A 25 -4.80 12.73 1.52
N VAL A 26 -4.66 12.93 0.21
CA VAL A 26 -5.09 14.16 -0.49
C VAL A 26 -6.60 14.36 -0.32
N GLY A 27 -7.40 13.29 -0.42
CA GLY A 27 -8.84 13.33 -0.18
C GLY A 27 -9.20 13.82 1.23
N ILE A 28 -8.51 13.32 2.27
CA ILE A 28 -8.72 13.77 3.66
C ILE A 28 -8.41 15.25 3.79
N PHE A 29 -7.29 15.70 3.21
CA PHE A 29 -6.90 17.10 3.23
C PHE A 29 -7.94 17.99 2.55
N LEU A 30 -8.38 17.62 1.34
CA LEU A 30 -9.38 18.38 0.58
C LEU A 30 -10.77 18.36 1.23
N ALA A 31 -11.16 17.26 1.88
CA ALA A 31 -12.44 17.14 2.56
C ALA A 31 -12.64 18.24 3.62
N GLN A 32 -11.57 18.68 4.29
CA GLN A 32 -11.62 19.77 5.26
C GLN A 32 -11.97 21.14 4.65
N PHE A 33 -11.74 21.33 3.35
CA PHE A 33 -12.06 22.59 2.65
C PHE A 33 -13.47 22.60 2.06
N VAL A 34 -14.06 21.42 1.81
CA VAL A 34 -15.37 21.28 1.13
C VAL A 34 -16.49 20.93 2.11
N LEU A 35 -16.18 20.22 3.20
CA LEU A 35 -17.15 19.74 4.17
C LEU A 35 -16.93 20.41 5.53
N SER A 36 -18.03 20.65 6.27
CA SER A 36 -17.99 21.22 7.62
C SER A 36 -18.85 20.42 8.60
N GLY A 37 -18.56 20.56 9.90
CA GLY A 37 -19.30 19.89 10.98
C GLY A 37 -19.12 18.37 10.99
N THR A 38 -20.13 17.65 11.53
CA THR A 38 -20.08 16.19 11.75
C THR A 38 -19.82 15.39 10.47
N VAL A 39 -20.27 15.88 9.31
CA VAL A 39 -20.05 15.22 8.01
C VAL A 39 -18.56 15.18 7.65
N ALA A 40 -17.81 16.24 7.94
CA ALA A 40 -16.37 16.26 7.72
C ALA A 40 -15.63 15.21 8.56
N TYR A 41 -16.03 15.04 9.82
CA TYR A 41 -15.45 14.02 10.70
C TYR A 41 -15.74 12.59 10.24
N VAL A 42 -16.98 12.31 9.81
CA VAL A 42 -17.35 10.98 9.29
C VAL A 42 -16.60 10.66 8.00
N VAL A 43 -16.49 11.62 7.07
CA VAL A 43 -15.76 11.44 5.81
C VAL A 43 -14.27 11.26 6.04
N SER A 44 -13.65 12.10 6.86
CA SER A 44 -12.24 11.93 7.22
C SER A 44 -11.98 10.60 7.93
N GLY A 45 -12.88 10.15 8.81
CA GLY A 45 -12.79 8.85 9.47
C GLY A 45 -12.90 7.69 8.49
N ALA A 46 -13.83 7.74 7.53
CA ALA A 46 -13.97 6.71 6.50
C ALA A 46 -12.74 6.65 5.57
N LEU A 47 -12.22 7.81 5.16
CA LEU A 47 -10.99 7.89 4.36
C LEU A 47 -9.78 7.37 5.16
N PHE A 48 -9.68 7.69 6.45
CA PHE A 48 -8.64 7.16 7.32
C PHE A 48 -8.70 5.63 7.45
N LEU A 49 -9.88 5.05 7.63
CA LEU A 49 -10.03 3.59 7.63
C LEU A 49 -9.65 3.00 6.26
N GLY A 50 -10.01 3.66 5.17
CA GLY A 50 -9.59 3.31 3.82
C GLY A 50 -8.06 3.29 3.65
N SER A 51 -7.35 4.27 4.22
CA SER A 51 -5.88 4.28 4.18
C SER A 51 -5.26 3.18 5.02
N VAL A 52 -5.84 2.84 6.18
CA VAL A 52 -5.38 1.68 6.98
C VAL A 52 -5.52 0.38 6.19
N VAL A 53 -6.65 0.18 5.49
CA VAL A 53 -6.85 -1.00 4.63
C VAL A 53 -5.83 -1.02 3.48
N ALA A 54 -5.54 0.14 2.88
CA ALA A 54 -4.50 0.26 1.85
C ALA A 54 -3.10 -0.12 2.40
N ILE A 55 -2.75 0.31 3.61
CA ILE A 55 -1.50 -0.06 4.28
C ILE A 55 -1.41 -1.58 4.48
N TYR A 56 -2.49 -2.22 4.95
CA TYR A 56 -2.53 -3.68 5.11
C TYR A 56 -2.34 -4.40 3.78
N ASN A 57 -2.98 -3.93 2.70
CA ASN A 57 -2.78 -4.47 1.36
C ASN A 57 -1.32 -4.35 0.91
N THR A 58 -0.67 -3.20 1.15
CA THR A 58 0.76 -3.00 0.84
C THR A 58 1.65 -3.95 1.62
N LEU A 59 1.45 -4.07 2.94
CA LEU A 59 2.23 -4.98 3.78
C LEU A 59 2.08 -6.44 3.36
N LEU A 60 0.88 -6.84 2.92
CA LEU A 60 0.62 -8.21 2.49
C LEU A 60 1.31 -8.52 1.15
N ILE A 61 1.32 -7.56 0.21
CA ILE A 61 2.10 -7.63 -1.03
C ILE A 61 3.59 -7.72 -0.71
N VAL A 62 4.12 -6.82 0.13
CA VAL A 62 5.55 -6.80 0.51
C VAL A 62 5.95 -8.11 1.19
N ARG A 63 5.17 -8.61 2.15
CA ARG A 63 5.52 -9.82 2.91
C ARG A 63 5.52 -11.07 2.04
N ARG A 64 4.58 -11.18 1.10
CA ARG A 64 4.46 -12.35 0.23
C ARG A 64 5.42 -12.30 -0.94
N ASP A 65 5.63 -11.12 -1.53
CA ASP A 65 6.35 -10.99 -2.79
C ASP A 65 7.81 -10.52 -2.61
N LEU A 66 8.20 -9.90 -1.48
CA LEU A 66 9.60 -9.52 -1.19
C LEU A 66 10.26 -10.39 -0.12
N VAL A 67 9.61 -10.59 1.03
CA VAL A 67 10.23 -11.30 2.17
C VAL A 67 10.34 -12.80 1.91
N GLY A 68 9.33 -13.39 1.26
CA GLY A 68 9.32 -14.82 0.90
C GLY A 68 10.49 -15.22 0.00
N PRO A 69 10.71 -14.52 -1.13
CA PRO A 69 11.83 -14.80 -2.03
C PRO A 69 13.20 -14.55 -1.41
N ILE A 70 13.38 -13.46 -0.65
CA ILE A 70 14.66 -13.15 0.02
C ILE A 70 15.06 -14.27 0.99
N ARG A 71 14.11 -14.76 1.80
CA ARG A 71 14.35 -15.89 2.72
C ARG A 71 14.58 -17.23 2.02
N ALA A 72 14.17 -17.37 0.76
CA ALA A 72 14.48 -18.55 -0.04
C ALA A 72 15.91 -18.48 -0.59
N LEU A 73 16.38 -17.28 -0.96
CA LEU A 73 17.76 -17.04 -1.38
C LEU A 73 18.75 -17.19 -0.22
N GLU A 74 18.46 -16.66 0.97
CA GLU A 74 19.30 -16.87 2.17
C GLU A 74 19.50 -18.36 2.47
N ARG A 75 18.42 -19.15 2.44
CA ARG A 75 18.51 -20.60 2.68
C ARG A 75 19.29 -21.37 1.63
N GLN A 76 19.42 -20.84 0.41
CA GLN A 76 20.27 -21.42 -0.63
C GLN A 76 21.73 -20.98 -0.52
N ALA A 77 21.99 -19.84 0.11
CA ALA A 77 23.34 -19.35 0.36
C ALA A 77 23.98 -19.98 1.61
N GLU A 78 23.16 -20.43 2.58
CA GLU A 78 23.61 -21.16 3.77
C GLU A 78 23.75 -22.68 3.58
N ALA A 79 23.33 -23.24 2.44
CA ALA A 79 23.41 -24.67 2.11
C ALA A 79 24.58 -24.97 1.17
#